data_AF-A0A1G4RUY2-F1
#
_entry.id   AF-A0A1G4RUY2-F1
#
_cell.length_a   1.000
_cell.length_b   1.000
_cell.length_c   1.000
_cell.angle_alpha   90.00
_cell.angle_beta   90.00
_cell.angle_gamma   90.00
#
_symmetry.space_group_name_H-M   'P 1'
#
loop_
_entity.id
_entity.type
_entity.pdbx_description
1 polymer ?
#
loop_
_entity_poly.entity_id
_entity_poly.type
_entity_poly.pdbx_seq_one_letter_code
_entity_poly.pdbx_strand_id
1 'polypeptide(L)'
;MNIVKKIGMYVPVFLLTMCGLAAMLVLSARIPRTALQDHMRDSAEYLSRYDKSYRLIKGADICRLDRNADAIWLSIAYGYDSKKPVSSVLWSKYYGRAGTELKDAFLVQTRQGLKGNQEYLRYWHGGNAFIRLFHLVTDIRGIYLFHGLLIGLILLGIMMVLYRNGMAEVGVSFCISLAFVGIWVVPFCLEYSFVILWALFMTCVMIEKCLKGEWD
;
A
#
# COMPACT_ATOMS: atom_id res chain seq x y z
N MET A 1 -11.76 21.66 28.30
CA MET A 1 -10.99 20.46 28.71
C MET A 1 -9.50 20.82 28.75
N ASN A 2 -8.84 20.66 29.91
CA ASN A 2 -7.44 21.05 30.13
C ASN A 2 -6.50 20.35 29.12
N ILE A 3 -5.54 21.07 28.52
CA ILE A 3 -4.54 20.55 27.59
C ILE A 3 -3.83 19.31 28.15
N VAL A 4 -3.53 19.29 29.44
CA VAL A 4 -2.89 18.15 30.12
C VAL A 4 -3.78 16.89 30.04
N LYS A 5 -5.10 17.05 30.19
CA LYS A 5 -6.07 15.95 30.06
C LYS A 5 -6.18 15.46 28.61
N LYS A 6 -6.06 16.35 27.62
CA LYS A 6 -6.00 15.97 26.20
C LYS A 6 -4.72 15.17 25.89
N ILE A 7 -3.56 15.66 26.32
CA ILE A 7 -2.26 14.99 26.12
C ILE A 7 -2.29 13.60 26.77
N GLY A 8 -2.76 13.51 28.02
CA GLY A 8 -2.88 12.24 28.75
C GLY A 8 -3.80 11.21 28.09
N MET A 9 -4.73 11.66 27.23
CA MET A 9 -5.63 10.77 26.47
C MET A 9 -5.05 10.37 25.12
N TYR A 10 -4.42 11.30 24.39
CA TYR A 10 -3.91 11.02 23.04
C TYR A 10 -2.60 10.22 23.04
N VAL A 11 -1.74 10.39 24.05
CA VAL A 11 -0.47 9.66 24.14
C VAL A 11 -0.70 8.14 24.24
N PRO A 12 -1.58 7.63 25.12
CA PRO A 12 -1.91 6.20 25.14
C PRO A 12 -2.51 5.70 23.83
N VAL A 13 -3.41 6.46 23.19
CA VAL A 13 -4.01 6.07 21.90
C VAL A 13 -2.94 5.94 20.83
N PHE A 14 -2.01 6.89 20.74
CA PHE A 14 -0.89 6.84 19.80
C PHE A 14 0.00 5.61 20.06
N LEU A 15 0.41 5.40 21.32
CA LEU A 15 1.26 4.25 21.68
C LEU A 15 0.58 2.92 21.41
N LEU A 16 -0.70 2.77 21.77
CA LEU A 16 -1.49 1.57 21.49
C LEU A 16 -1.63 1.32 19.98
N THR A 17 -1.86 2.38 19.20
CA THR A 17 -1.94 2.26 17.73
C THR A 17 -0.61 1.83 17.14
N MET A 18 0.50 2.46 17.55
CA MET A 18 1.85 2.11 17.10
C MET A 18 2.21 0.66 17.47
N CYS A 19 1.97 0.25 18.72
CA CYS A 19 2.19 -1.11 19.18
C CYS A 19 1.32 -2.11 18.43
N GLY A 20 0.05 -1.79 18.17
CA GLY A 20 -0.88 -2.62 17.40
C GLY A 20 -0.41 -2.83 15.96
N LEU A 21 0.00 -1.76 15.27
CA LEU A 21 0.51 -1.83 13.90
C LEU A 21 1.84 -2.59 13.83
N ALA A 22 2.74 -2.37 14.79
CA ALA A 22 4.00 -3.12 14.89
C ALA A 22 3.75 -4.61 15.16
N ALA A 23 2.84 -4.94 16.09
CA ALA A 23 2.45 -6.30 16.39
C ALA A 23 1.84 -6.98 15.15
N MET A 24 0.94 -6.32 14.44
CA MET A 24 0.36 -6.83 13.19
C MET A 24 1.43 -7.15 12.14
N LEU A 25 2.43 -6.28 11.98
CA LEU A 25 3.53 -6.51 11.05
C LEU A 25 4.40 -7.70 11.47
N VAL A 26 4.76 -7.80 12.75
CA VAL A 26 5.53 -8.93 13.30
C VAL A 26 4.75 -10.24 13.20
N LEU A 27 3.44 -10.23 13.46
CA LEU A 27 2.57 -11.40 13.31
C LEU A 27 2.49 -11.83 11.84
N SER A 28 2.37 -10.89 10.91
CA SER A 28 2.39 -11.22 9.47
C SER A 28 3.71 -11.90 9.07
N ALA A 29 4.84 -11.52 9.66
CA ALA A 29 6.14 -12.12 9.37
C ALA A 29 6.26 -13.57 9.88
N ARG A 30 5.38 -14.02 10.78
CA ARG A 30 5.31 -15.43 11.21
C ARG A 30 4.77 -16.36 10.13
N ILE A 31 4.00 -15.83 9.16
CA ILE A 31 3.47 -16.63 8.05
C ILE A 31 4.66 -17.28 7.31
N PRO A 32 4.70 -18.59 7.10
CA PRO A 32 5.82 -19.24 6.43
C PRO A 32 5.86 -18.82 4.96
N ARG A 33 7.06 -18.62 4.39
CA ARG A 33 7.23 -18.22 2.98
C ARG A 33 6.59 -19.20 2.02
N THR A 34 6.60 -20.49 2.36
CA THR A 34 5.98 -21.56 1.58
C THR A 34 4.50 -21.30 1.34
N ALA A 35 3.78 -20.66 2.27
CA ALA A 35 2.37 -20.33 2.12
C ALA A 35 2.11 -19.19 1.12
N LEU A 36 3.13 -18.37 0.83
CA LEU A 36 3.04 -17.23 -0.09
C LEU A 36 3.74 -17.50 -1.43
N GLN A 37 4.42 -18.66 -1.55
CA GLN A 37 5.41 -18.93 -2.59
C GLN A 37 4.84 -18.79 -4.00
N ASP A 38 3.70 -19.43 -4.26
CA ASP A 38 3.12 -19.46 -5.60
C ASP A 38 2.62 -18.09 -6.02
N HIS A 39 1.82 -17.42 -5.19
CA HIS A 39 1.35 -16.06 -5.49
C HIS A 39 2.50 -15.05 -5.60
N MET A 40 3.56 -15.16 -4.79
CA MET A 40 4.72 -14.28 -4.89
C MET A 40 5.51 -14.53 -6.18
N ARG A 41 5.65 -15.78 -6.63
CA ARG A 41 6.25 -16.11 -7.92
C ARG A 41 5.42 -15.56 -9.07
N ASP A 42 4.10 -15.75 -9.04
CA ASP A 42 3.20 -15.27 -10.08
C ASP A 42 3.20 -13.73 -10.17
N SER A 43 3.26 -13.06 -9.01
CA SER A 43 3.49 -11.61 -8.93
C SER A 43 4.83 -11.20 -9.56
N ALA A 44 5.91 -11.92 -9.26
CA ALA A 44 7.23 -11.63 -9.82
C ALA A 44 7.25 -11.79 -11.35
N GLU A 45 6.63 -12.85 -11.86
CA GLU A 45 6.50 -13.10 -13.29
C GLU A 45 5.62 -12.07 -13.99
N TYR A 46 4.56 -11.60 -13.33
CA TYR A 46 3.74 -10.51 -13.85
C TYR A 46 4.57 -9.21 -13.97
N LEU A 47 5.30 -8.85 -12.92
CA LEU A 47 6.11 -7.63 -12.90
C LEU A 47 7.24 -7.66 -13.94
N SER A 48 7.92 -8.81 -14.11
CA SER A 48 9.05 -8.93 -15.03
C SER A 48 8.68 -8.77 -16.50
N ARG A 49 7.41 -9.03 -16.89
CA ARG A 49 6.92 -8.92 -18.28
C ARG A 49 6.97 -7.51 -18.84
N TYR A 50 6.98 -6.50 -17.99
CA TYR A 50 6.91 -5.11 -18.39
C TYR A 50 8.28 -4.44 -18.28
N ASP A 51 8.59 -3.62 -19.27
CA ASP A 51 9.76 -2.73 -19.23
C ASP A 51 9.59 -1.64 -18.16
N LYS A 52 10.69 -1.12 -17.63
CA LYS A 52 10.72 0.01 -16.69
C LYS A 52 10.01 1.27 -17.22
N SER A 53 9.97 1.44 -18.53
CA SER A 53 9.30 2.53 -19.24
C SER A 53 7.80 2.28 -19.48
N TYR A 54 7.24 1.17 -18.98
CA TYR A 54 5.84 0.81 -19.19
C TYR A 54 4.88 1.89 -18.66
N ARG A 55 3.87 2.18 -19.48
CA ARG A 55 2.82 3.14 -19.19
C ARG A 55 1.47 2.49 -19.46
N LEU A 56 0.51 2.75 -18.58
CA LEU A 56 -0.87 2.28 -18.77
C LEU A 56 -1.50 2.91 -20.03
N ILE A 57 -1.23 4.20 -20.26
CA ILE A 57 -1.61 4.93 -21.46
C ILE A 57 -0.33 5.35 -22.19
N LYS A 58 -0.16 4.86 -23.42
CA LYS A 58 1.03 5.16 -24.24
C LYS A 58 1.14 6.67 -24.49
N GLY A 59 2.32 7.23 -24.27
CA GLY A 59 2.59 8.67 -24.45
C GLY A 59 2.24 9.55 -23.25
N ALA A 60 1.51 9.07 -22.24
CA ALA A 60 1.20 9.83 -21.04
C ALA A 60 2.19 9.51 -19.91
N ASP A 61 3.09 10.44 -19.58
CA ASP A 61 4.09 10.25 -18.52
C ASP A 61 3.47 10.01 -17.14
N ILE A 62 2.33 10.66 -16.85
CA ILE A 62 1.55 10.46 -15.62
C ILE A 62 1.08 9.00 -15.43
N CYS A 63 1.04 8.22 -16.52
CA CYS A 63 0.61 6.82 -16.50
C CYS A 63 1.76 5.82 -16.38
N ARG A 64 3.00 6.27 -16.11
CA ARG A 64 4.15 5.37 -15.92
C ARG A 64 4.02 4.60 -14.60
N LEU A 65 4.20 3.28 -14.66
CA LEU A 65 4.13 2.40 -13.49
C LEU A 65 5.54 2.02 -13.02
N ASP A 66 5.84 2.25 -11.74
CA ASP A 66 7.12 1.83 -11.16
C ASP A 66 7.04 0.38 -10.64
N ARG A 67 7.30 -0.57 -11.54
CA ARG A 67 7.33 -2.00 -11.18
C ARG A 67 8.51 -2.37 -10.28
N ASN A 68 9.57 -1.56 -10.25
CA ASN A 68 10.69 -1.81 -9.35
C ASN A 68 10.32 -1.45 -7.91
N ALA A 69 9.55 -0.38 -7.70
CA ALA A 69 9.02 -0.04 -6.37
C ALA A 69 8.15 -1.19 -5.83
N ASP A 70 7.20 -1.69 -6.62
CA ASP A 70 6.37 -2.83 -6.22
C ASP A 70 7.21 -4.09 -5.96
N ALA A 71 8.21 -4.36 -6.80
CA ALA A 71 9.11 -5.50 -6.61
C ALA A 71 9.92 -5.41 -5.31
N ILE A 72 10.35 -4.21 -4.88
CA ILE A 72 11.01 -4.03 -3.58
C ILE A 72 10.05 -4.43 -2.45
N TRP A 73 8.83 -3.89 -2.45
CA TRP A 73 7.83 -4.18 -1.42
C TRP A 73 7.56 -5.69 -1.31
N LEU A 74 7.32 -6.34 -2.45
CA LEU A 74 7.09 -7.78 -2.50
C LEU A 74 8.34 -8.60 -2.12
N SER A 75 9.53 -8.16 -2.51
CA SER A 75 10.80 -8.81 -2.16
C SER A 75 11.06 -8.77 -0.65
N ILE A 76 10.77 -7.64 0.00
CA ILE A 76 10.83 -7.49 1.46
C ILE A 76 9.80 -8.41 2.12
N ALA A 77 8.54 -8.34 1.67
CA ALA A 77 7.45 -9.13 2.20
C ALA A 77 7.75 -10.63 2.10
N TYR A 78 8.23 -11.11 0.96
CA TYR A 78 8.66 -12.50 0.75
C TYR A 78 9.90 -12.86 1.59
N GLY A 79 10.82 -11.91 1.75
CA GLY A 79 12.08 -12.08 2.47
C GLY A 79 11.94 -12.28 3.99
N TYR A 80 10.78 -11.97 4.58
CA TYR A 80 10.58 -12.09 6.02
C TYR A 80 10.89 -13.49 6.56
N ASP A 81 11.60 -13.53 7.69
CA ASP A 81 12.02 -14.76 8.37
C ASP A 81 11.05 -15.09 9.51
N SER A 82 10.27 -16.16 9.34
CA SER A 82 9.29 -16.61 10.34
C SER A 82 9.92 -17.09 11.64
N LYS A 83 11.21 -17.46 11.64
CA LYS A 83 11.96 -17.83 12.85
C LYS A 83 12.51 -16.61 13.59
N LYS A 84 12.72 -15.49 12.88
CA LYS A 84 13.24 -14.22 13.43
C LYS A 84 12.39 -13.02 12.98
N PRO A 85 11.08 -13.00 13.28
CA PRO A 85 10.12 -12.08 12.67
C PRO A 85 10.38 -10.61 13.06
N VAL A 86 10.70 -10.35 14.33
CA VAL A 86 10.97 -8.98 14.81
C VAL A 86 12.17 -8.39 14.08
N SER A 87 13.31 -9.08 14.11
CA SER A 87 14.52 -8.60 13.44
C SER A 87 14.33 -8.49 11.93
N SER A 88 13.63 -9.45 11.32
CA SER A 88 13.42 -9.46 9.87
C SER A 88 12.56 -8.29 9.40
N VAL A 89 11.53 -7.92 10.17
CA VAL A 89 10.67 -6.76 9.88
C VAL A 89 11.45 -5.46 10.03
N LEU A 90 12.25 -5.32 11.09
CA LEU A 90 13.04 -4.11 11.34
C LEU A 90 14.08 -3.86 10.24
N TRP A 91 14.75 -4.91 9.75
CA TRP A 91 15.75 -4.76 8.68
C TRP A 91 15.15 -4.63 7.28
N SER A 92 13.95 -5.19 7.06
CA SER A 92 13.21 -5.12 5.80
C SER A 92 14.11 -5.32 4.57
N LYS A 93 14.80 -6.46 4.53
CA LYS A 93 15.77 -6.76 3.47
C LYS A 93 15.06 -7.22 2.20
N TYR A 94 15.44 -6.65 1.07
CA TYR A 94 15.08 -7.13 -0.27
C TYR A 94 16.27 -7.84 -0.92
N TYR A 95 16.00 -8.58 -1.98
CA TYR A 95 17.04 -9.21 -2.79
C TYR A 95 17.38 -8.32 -3.98
N GLY A 96 18.64 -7.87 -4.04
CA GLY A 96 19.18 -7.15 -5.18
C GLY A 96 20.36 -7.90 -5.79
N ARG A 97 20.51 -7.76 -7.12
CA ARG A 97 21.64 -8.32 -7.89
C ARG A 97 22.23 -7.22 -8.76
N ALA A 98 23.55 -7.06 -8.71
CA ALA A 98 24.25 -6.06 -9.51
C ALA A 98 23.97 -6.26 -11.01
N GLY A 99 23.70 -5.17 -11.72
CA GLY A 99 23.39 -5.20 -13.16
C GLY A 99 22.04 -5.79 -13.53
N THR A 100 21.14 -6.05 -12.56
CA THR A 100 19.80 -6.58 -12.80
C THR A 100 18.75 -5.60 -12.28
N GLU A 101 17.65 -5.41 -13.00
CA GLU A 101 16.53 -4.61 -12.49
C GLU A 101 15.89 -5.30 -11.28
N LEU A 102 15.30 -4.52 -10.37
CA LEU A 102 14.78 -5.07 -9.09
C LEU A 102 13.61 -6.02 -9.31
N LYS A 103 12.75 -5.74 -10.30
CA LYS A 103 11.68 -6.68 -10.71
C LYS A 103 12.21 -8.04 -11.13
N ASP A 104 13.33 -8.08 -11.84
CA ASP A 104 13.93 -9.33 -12.34
C ASP A 104 14.75 -10.03 -11.25
N ALA A 105 15.40 -9.25 -10.37
CA ALA A 105 16.03 -9.79 -9.16
C ALA A 105 15.00 -10.45 -8.23
N PHE A 106 13.81 -9.85 -8.07
CA PHE A 106 12.71 -10.43 -7.30
C PHE A 106 12.21 -11.76 -7.92
N LEU A 107 12.15 -11.86 -9.25
CA LEU A 107 11.84 -13.12 -9.92
C LEU A 107 12.88 -14.21 -9.62
N VAL A 108 14.17 -13.87 -9.63
CA VAL A 108 15.23 -14.82 -9.23
C VAL A 108 15.06 -15.22 -7.77
N GLN A 109 14.76 -14.27 -6.89
CA GLN A 109 14.56 -14.52 -5.47
C GLN A 109 13.45 -15.54 -5.20
N THR A 110 12.31 -15.40 -5.87
CA THR A 110 11.16 -16.30 -5.69
C THR A 110 11.44 -17.68 -6.29
N ARG A 111 12.07 -17.76 -7.47
CA ARG A 111 12.41 -19.05 -8.11
C ARG A 111 13.45 -19.86 -7.35
N GLN A 112 14.43 -19.20 -6.73
CA GLN A 112 15.56 -19.86 -6.07
C GLN A 112 15.45 -19.87 -4.53
N GLY A 113 14.37 -19.33 -3.96
CA GLY A 113 14.18 -19.31 -2.50
C GLY A 113 15.18 -18.41 -1.76
N LEU A 114 15.72 -17.38 -2.41
CA LEU A 114 16.80 -16.56 -1.85
C LEU A 114 16.30 -15.61 -0.75
N LYS A 115 17.19 -15.31 0.20
CA LYS A 115 16.95 -14.30 1.24
C LYS A 115 17.31 -12.91 0.73
N GLY A 116 16.71 -11.88 1.32
CA GLY A 116 17.11 -10.50 1.09
C GLY A 116 18.56 -10.26 1.54
N ASN A 117 19.31 -9.53 0.71
CA ASN A 117 20.74 -9.23 0.90
C ASN A 117 21.03 -7.73 0.99
N GLN A 118 20.04 -6.88 0.70
CA GLN A 118 20.16 -5.42 0.79
C GLN A 118 19.12 -4.89 1.77
N GLU A 119 19.54 -3.93 2.60
CA GLU A 119 18.67 -3.27 3.57
C GLU A 119 17.95 -2.09 2.92
N TYR A 120 16.68 -1.91 3.25
CA TYR A 120 15.86 -0.83 2.71
C TYR A 120 15.28 0.03 3.82
N LEU A 121 16.18 0.73 4.52
CA LEU A 121 15.88 1.55 5.70
C LEU A 121 15.26 2.91 5.37
N ARG A 122 15.02 3.21 4.09
CA ARG A 122 14.51 4.52 3.64
C ARG A 122 13.05 4.76 4.04
N TYR A 123 12.24 3.71 4.09
CA TYR A 123 10.80 3.80 4.37
C TYR A 123 10.38 2.77 5.41
N TRP A 124 9.30 3.08 6.12
CA TRP A 124 8.62 2.12 6.98
C TRP A 124 7.72 1.22 6.14
N HIS A 125 7.90 -0.10 6.26
CA HIS A 125 7.19 -1.09 5.44
C HIS A 125 5.93 -1.65 6.12
N GLY A 126 5.21 -0.81 6.85
CA GLY A 126 3.99 -1.20 7.58
C GLY A 126 2.95 -1.91 6.71
N GLY A 127 2.82 -1.50 5.44
CA GLY A 127 1.87 -2.11 4.51
C GLY A 127 2.23 -3.54 4.10
N ASN A 128 3.45 -4.03 4.37
CA ASN A 128 3.82 -5.42 4.10
C ASN A 128 3.01 -6.43 4.92
N ALA A 129 2.43 -6.00 6.04
CA ALA A 129 1.47 -6.82 6.78
C ALA A 129 0.28 -7.19 5.89
N PHE A 130 -0.31 -6.21 5.21
CA PHE A 130 -1.42 -6.41 4.29
C PHE A 130 -1.00 -7.20 3.06
N ILE A 131 0.16 -6.87 2.46
CA ILE A 131 0.65 -7.58 1.27
C ILE A 131 0.80 -9.07 1.54
N ARG A 132 1.34 -9.46 2.71
CA ARG A 132 1.48 -10.88 3.07
C ARG A 132 0.14 -11.56 3.30
N LEU A 133 -0.82 -10.86 3.91
CA LEU A 133 -2.18 -11.40 4.09
C LEU A 133 -2.89 -11.59 2.74
N PHE A 134 -2.78 -10.63 1.81
CA PHE A 134 -3.33 -10.79 0.46
C PHE A 134 -2.66 -11.95 -0.29
N HIS A 135 -1.34 -12.10 -0.18
CA HIS A 135 -0.60 -13.18 -0.84
C HIS A 135 -0.88 -14.58 -0.29
N LEU A 136 -1.69 -14.72 0.75
CA LEU A 136 -2.26 -16.02 1.12
C LEU A 136 -3.34 -16.49 0.15
N VAL A 137 -4.00 -15.57 -0.57
CA VAL A 137 -5.19 -15.86 -1.38
C VAL A 137 -5.10 -15.39 -2.83
N THR A 138 -4.18 -14.47 -3.14
CA THR A 138 -4.05 -13.93 -4.49
C THR A 138 -2.65 -13.38 -4.78
N ASP A 139 -2.34 -13.12 -6.04
CA ASP A 139 -1.12 -12.41 -6.46
C ASP A 139 -1.35 -10.89 -6.56
N ILE A 140 -0.33 -10.15 -7.02
CA ILE A 140 -0.34 -8.70 -7.10
C ILE A 140 -1.47 -8.14 -8.00
N ARG A 141 -1.90 -8.90 -9.02
CA ARG A 141 -3.03 -8.50 -9.88
C ARG A 141 -4.33 -8.48 -9.08
N GLY A 142 -4.52 -9.45 -8.19
CA GLY A 142 -5.66 -9.47 -7.28
C GLY A 142 -5.61 -8.33 -6.27
N ILE A 143 -4.42 -7.97 -5.80
CA ILE A 143 -4.23 -6.79 -4.94
C ILE A 143 -4.59 -5.50 -5.68
N TYR A 144 -4.14 -5.34 -6.92
CA TYR A 144 -4.49 -4.17 -7.74
C TYR A 144 -6.00 -4.08 -8.00
N LEU A 145 -6.63 -5.22 -8.31
CA LEU A 145 -8.08 -5.28 -8.49
C LEU A 145 -8.82 -4.88 -7.20
N PHE A 146 -8.41 -5.45 -6.06
CA PHE A 146 -8.98 -5.13 -4.76
C PHE A 146 -8.85 -3.63 -4.45
N HIS A 147 -7.66 -3.04 -4.61
CA HIS A 147 -7.45 -1.61 -4.38
C HIS A 147 -8.29 -0.76 -5.33
N GLY A 148 -8.38 -1.12 -6.61
CA GLY A 148 -9.20 -0.40 -7.59
C GLY A 148 -10.68 -0.40 -7.20
N LEU A 149 -11.22 -1.56 -6.80
CA LEU A 149 -12.59 -1.69 -6.33
C LEU A 149 -12.83 -0.90 -5.05
N LEU A 150 -11.91 -0.99 -4.07
CA LEU A 150 -12.02 -0.29 -2.80
C LEU A 150 -12.00 1.24 -3.00
N ILE A 151 -11.06 1.75 -3.79
CA ILE A 151 -10.99 3.18 -4.14
C ILE A 151 -12.29 3.60 -4.84
N GLY A 152 -12.76 2.84 -5.82
CA GLY A 152 -14.00 3.12 -6.55
C GLY A 152 -15.22 3.20 -5.63
N LEU A 153 -15.36 2.25 -4.69
CA LEU A 153 -16.46 2.22 -3.71
C LEU A 153 -16.42 3.42 -2.76
N ILE A 154 -15.24 3.80 -2.26
CA ILE A 154 -15.09 4.97 -1.39
C ILE A 154 -15.45 6.25 -2.15
N LEU A 155 -14.93 6.40 -3.38
CA LEU A 155 -15.24 7.57 -4.22
C LEU A 155 -16.73 7.67 -4.53
N LEU A 156 -17.38 6.55 -4.87
CA LEU A 156 -18.83 6.51 -5.07
C LEU A 156 -19.57 6.93 -3.79
N GLY A 157 -19.14 6.43 -2.62
CA GLY A 157 -19.67 6.83 -1.31
C GLY A 157 -19.57 8.33 -1.07
N ILE A 158 -18.39 8.93 -1.30
CA ILE A 158 -18.16 10.37 -1.17
C ILE A 158 -19.10 11.14 -2.11
N MET A 159 -19.21 10.73 -3.38
CA MET A 159 -20.09 11.39 -4.36
C MET A 159 -21.56 11.31 -3.96
N MET A 160 -22.03 10.16 -3.48
CA MET A 160 -23.40 10.01 -2.99
C MET A 160 -23.69 10.93 -1.79
N VAL A 161 -22.74 11.03 -0.84
CA VAL A 161 -22.89 11.92 0.33
C VAL A 161 -22.94 13.38 -0.10
N LEU A 162 -22.02 13.83 -0.96
CA LEU A 162 -22.00 15.21 -1.44
C LEU A 162 -23.28 15.56 -2.21
N TYR A 163 -23.73 14.67 -3.11
CA TYR A 163 -24.96 14.89 -3.88
C TYR A 163 -26.19 15.01 -2.98
N ARG A 164 -26.36 14.10 -2.00
CA ARG A 164 -27.51 14.09 -1.10
C ARG A 164 -27.57 15.31 -0.17
N ASN A 165 -26.44 15.99 0.04
CA ASN A 165 -26.35 17.20 0.85
C ASN A 165 -26.31 18.49 0.00
N GLY A 166 -26.66 18.43 -1.29
CA GLY A 166 -26.70 19.61 -2.16
C GLY A 166 -25.33 20.17 -2.55
N MET A 167 -24.24 19.43 -2.30
CA MET A 167 -22.85 19.85 -2.55
C MET A 167 -22.30 19.29 -3.87
N ALA A 168 -23.13 19.17 -4.90
CA ALA A 168 -22.75 18.55 -6.17
C ALA A 168 -21.56 19.26 -6.84
N GLU A 169 -21.48 20.59 -6.74
CA GLU A 169 -20.38 21.40 -7.29
C GLU A 169 -19.01 21.06 -6.66
N VAL A 170 -19.01 20.78 -5.35
CA VAL A 170 -17.81 20.29 -4.64
C VAL A 170 -17.41 18.91 -5.16
N GLY A 171 -18.40 18.03 -5.39
CA GLY A 171 -18.17 16.71 -5.99
C GLY A 171 -17.54 16.78 -7.38
N VAL A 172 -18.02 17.69 -8.23
CA VAL A 172 -17.44 17.93 -9.57
C VAL A 172 -15.99 18.41 -9.45
N SER A 173 -15.74 19.41 -8.60
CA SER A 173 -14.40 19.95 -8.37
C SER A 173 -13.44 18.86 -7.87
N PHE A 174 -13.90 18.02 -6.95
CA PHE A 174 -13.14 16.89 -6.42
C PHE A 174 -12.79 15.87 -7.51
N CYS A 175 -13.75 15.49 -8.36
CA CYS A 175 -13.50 14.59 -9.50
C CYS A 175 -12.47 15.16 -10.47
N ILE A 176 -12.54 16.46 -10.77
CA ILE A 176 -11.55 17.15 -11.61
C ILE A 176 -10.18 17.07 -10.94
N SER A 177 -10.06 17.40 -9.65
CA SER A 177 -8.78 17.31 -8.92
C SER A 177 -8.18 15.90 -8.96
N LEU A 178 -8.99 14.87 -8.75
CA LEU A 178 -8.54 13.47 -8.82
C LEU A 178 -8.07 13.08 -10.22
N ALA A 179 -8.69 13.63 -11.27
CA ALA A 179 -8.24 13.40 -12.63
C ALA A 179 -6.85 14.01 -12.88
N PHE A 180 -6.59 15.22 -12.37
CA PHE A 180 -5.25 15.84 -12.45
C PHE A 180 -4.18 15.07 -11.68
N VAL A 181 -4.55 14.42 -10.58
CA VAL A 181 -3.65 13.55 -9.80
C VAL A 181 -3.38 12.21 -10.50
N GLY A 182 -4.21 11.82 -11.48
CA GLY A 182 -4.08 10.53 -12.16
C GLY A 182 -4.57 9.36 -11.30
N ILE A 183 -5.70 9.53 -10.60
CA ILE A 183 -6.26 8.54 -9.66
C ILE A 183 -6.42 7.13 -10.25
N TRP A 184 -6.62 7.01 -11.57
CA TRP A 184 -6.75 5.72 -12.27
C TRP A 184 -5.44 4.89 -12.31
N VAL A 185 -4.29 5.52 -12.06
CA VAL A 185 -2.98 4.86 -12.01
C VAL A 185 -2.73 4.24 -10.64
N VAL A 186 -3.26 4.87 -9.58
CA VAL A 186 -3.01 4.54 -8.17
C VAL A 186 -3.23 3.05 -7.83
N PRO A 187 -4.32 2.38 -8.28
CA PRO A 187 -4.54 0.97 -7.96
C PRO A 187 -3.40 0.05 -8.38
N PHE A 188 -2.60 0.44 -9.38
CA PHE A 188 -1.53 -0.37 -9.96
C PHE A 188 -0.15 -0.07 -9.34
N CYS A 189 -0.08 0.78 -8.31
CA CYS A 189 1.14 1.15 -7.60
C CYS A 189 0.93 0.99 -6.09
N LEU A 190 1.63 0.04 -5.46
CA LEU A 190 1.46 -0.24 -4.03
C LEU A 190 1.94 0.93 -3.16
N GLU A 191 3.00 1.61 -3.60
CA GLU A 191 3.56 2.77 -2.90
C GLU A 191 2.53 3.89 -2.71
N TYR A 192 1.65 4.10 -3.70
CA TYR A 192 0.63 5.17 -3.65
C TYR A 192 -0.70 4.70 -3.08
N SER A 193 -1.03 3.41 -3.25
CA SER A 193 -2.34 2.86 -2.85
C SER A 193 -2.67 3.12 -1.38
N PHE A 194 -1.73 2.87 -0.47
CA PHE A 194 -1.97 3.06 0.97
C PHE A 194 -2.18 4.54 1.34
N VAL A 195 -1.41 5.45 0.74
CA VAL A 195 -1.50 6.90 1.01
C VAL A 195 -2.84 7.45 0.52
N ILE A 196 -3.26 7.06 -0.69
CA ILE A 196 -4.53 7.50 -1.26
C ILE A 196 -5.72 6.93 -0.50
N LEU A 197 -5.68 5.65 -0.11
CA LEU A 197 -6.74 5.08 0.74
C LEU A 197 -6.87 5.83 2.06
N TRP A 198 -5.75 6.19 2.69
CA TRP A 198 -5.75 7.01 3.90
C TRP A 198 -6.32 8.41 3.63
N ALA A 199 -5.92 9.07 2.55
CA ALA A 199 -6.43 10.39 2.17
C ALA A 199 -7.95 10.39 1.92
N LEU A 200 -8.46 9.37 1.24
CA LEU A 200 -9.90 9.21 0.99
C LEU A 200 -10.66 8.91 2.29
N PHE A 201 -10.12 8.06 3.17
CA PHE A 201 -10.70 7.83 4.49
C PHE A 201 -10.79 9.13 5.30
N MET A 202 -9.73 9.92 5.34
CA MET A 202 -9.73 11.21 6.02
C MET A 202 -10.69 12.22 5.38
N THR A 203 -10.91 12.14 4.07
CA THR A 203 -11.92 12.94 3.37
C THR A 203 -13.33 12.57 3.83
N CYS A 204 -13.64 11.29 4.02
CA CYS A 204 -14.92 10.86 4.59
C CYS A 204 -15.14 11.43 6.00
N VAL A 205 -14.13 11.35 6.87
CA VAL A 205 -14.19 11.91 8.23
C VAL A 205 -14.38 13.43 8.20
N MET A 206 -13.69 14.11 7.28
CA MET A 206 -13.80 15.56 7.12
C MET A 206 -15.20 15.97 6.68
N ILE A 207 -15.76 15.31 5.66
CA ILE A 207 -17.14 15.57 5.20
C ILE A 207 -18.14 15.35 6.33
N GLU A 208 -18.00 14.26 7.08
CA GLU A 208 -18.87 13.97 8.22
C GLU A 208 -18.86 15.11 9.25
N LYS A 209 -17.68 15.61 9.61
CA LYS A 209 -17.53 16.73 10.55
C LYS A 209 -18.10 18.04 10.02
N CYS A 210 -17.86 18.35 8.75
CA CYS A 210 -18.43 19.54 8.11
C CYS A 210 -19.97 19.49 8.11
N LEU A 211 -20.56 18.33 7.79
CA LEU A 211 -22.02 18.16 7.80
C LEU A 211 -22.64 18.28 9.21
N LYS A 212 -21.86 17.97 10.26
CA LYS A 212 -22.29 18.12 11.67
C LYS A 212 -22.06 19.53 12.23
N GLY A 213 -21.42 20.42 11.48
CA GLY A 213 -21.02 21.74 11.99
C GLY A 213 -19.94 21.66 13.08
N GLU A 214 -19.16 20.58 13.14
CA GLU A 214 -18.09 20.38 14.14
C GLU A 214 -16.73 20.94 13.67
N TRP A 215 -16.75 21.89 12.74
CA TRP A 215 -15.58 22.44 12.05
C TRP A 215 -15.40 23.95 12.27
N ASP A 216 -16.02 24.48 13.32
CA ASP A 216 -15.81 25.83 13.88
C ASP A 216 -14.81 25.82 15.05
#